data_AF-A0A059DCJ8-F1
#
_entry.id   AF-A0A059DCJ8-F1
#
_cell.length_a   1.000
_cell.length_b   1.000
_cell.length_c   1.000
_cell.angle_alpha   90.00
_cell.angle_beta   90.00
_cell.angle_gamma   90.00
#
_symmetry.space_group_name_H-M   'P 1'
#
loop_
_entity.id
_entity.type
_entity.pdbx_description
1 polymer ?
#
loop_
_entity_poly.entity_id
_entity_poly.type
_entity_poly.pdbx_seq_one_letter_code
_entity_poly.pdbx_strand_id
1 'polypeptide(L)'
;MASLNFSFFDNWFARPTNPLPLPNLAAAARPLSAASRAAPNFASLSSSLGPPKPDGEPKPDGKEDGIYTQAMDRYFWECENLPDYRHTPEVEKILNEDPVFEAKENPTEQEVRENEKWWQDFRSSPVVQFMQRAEEVADQFNELELQENDEPYRSEDKKLWRGVPHVPGLDGRPMPRKAIKTREESDDKFWDFARQFFFGLWGFRQRPYPPGRPIDVAQAIGYKRLERRYYDFIMRSGGFYYKDRLGRTRGPMELIQLKTAWGAGIIDKDTFIWGEDLDEWAPIHMIYGLEPAIATWEVRLGAAATAFLHKLQKGIPPWVPLKGQEKKTYKQLQQEAIESRRRDQAVLEANDGLWPGLKIPSHCLFLWASGSELTTILEDDHMPNKYIPKDLRIQLAKVIPGLRPWEVLSIEQAMDQITYGGEWYRLPLGTYHTGPPYIQLWNKDVKRMFRIFFNLSSRVYNKLERTVPGFTQIMEKVHADTAVRDARRKEKREAQKRAEEEEAMFGRARKNP
;
A
#
# COMPACT_ATOMS: atom_id res chain seq x y z
N MET A 1 4.39 -50.30 6.84
CA MET A 1 3.04 -50.58 6.32
C MET A 1 2.47 -49.25 5.86
N ALA A 2 2.60 -48.95 4.56
CA ALA A 2 2.10 -47.72 3.98
C ALA A 2 0.57 -47.72 4.03
N SER A 3 -0.01 -46.85 4.85
CA SER A 3 -1.45 -46.62 4.85
C SER A 3 -1.79 -45.78 3.61
N LEU A 4 -2.34 -46.46 2.61
CA LEU A 4 -3.01 -45.87 1.46
C LEU A 4 -4.09 -44.91 1.97
N ASN A 5 -3.86 -43.62 1.76
CA ASN A 5 -4.78 -42.56 2.11
C ASN A 5 -5.83 -42.45 0.99
N PHE A 6 -6.95 -43.15 1.15
CA PHE A 6 -8.10 -43.05 0.26
C PHE A 6 -8.97 -41.86 0.66
N SER A 7 -8.52 -40.64 0.35
CA SER A 7 -9.33 -39.42 0.42
C SER A 7 -9.98 -39.15 -0.93
N PHE A 8 -11.10 -39.83 -1.21
CA PHE A 8 -11.89 -39.68 -2.45
C PHE A 8 -12.92 -38.52 -2.40
N PHE A 9 -12.83 -37.66 -1.39
CA PHE A 9 -13.47 -36.36 -1.36
C PHE A 9 -12.41 -35.33 -0.94
N ASP A 10 -11.83 -34.63 -1.92
CA ASP A 10 -11.06 -33.42 -1.67
C ASP A 10 -12.00 -32.39 -1.06
N ASN A 11 -12.06 -32.35 0.28
CA ASN A 11 -12.79 -31.33 1.01
C ASN A 11 -12.15 -29.98 0.70
N TRP A 12 -13.01 -29.03 0.34
CA TRP A 12 -12.75 -27.63 0.00
C TRP A 12 -11.98 -26.82 1.07
N PHE A 13 -11.66 -27.45 2.21
CA PHE A 13 -11.05 -26.86 3.39
C PHE A 13 -9.61 -27.37 3.54
N ALA A 14 -8.69 -26.78 2.77
CA ALA A 14 -7.32 -26.68 3.25
C ALA A 14 -7.34 -25.83 4.53
N ARG A 15 -6.50 -26.15 5.53
CA ARG A 15 -6.30 -25.25 6.68
C ARG A 15 -6.02 -23.83 6.13
N PRO A 16 -6.66 -22.77 6.67
CA PRO A 16 -6.31 -21.42 6.27
C PRO A 16 -4.81 -21.28 6.45
N THR A 17 -4.13 -20.74 5.44
CA THR A 17 -2.67 -20.65 5.51
C THR A 17 -2.31 -19.81 6.73
N ASN A 18 -1.34 -20.27 7.52
CA ASN A 18 -0.95 -19.58 8.74
C ASN A 18 -0.82 -18.07 8.47
N PRO A 19 -1.47 -17.23 9.32
CA PRO A 19 -1.39 -15.79 9.16
C PRO A 19 0.07 -15.38 9.19
N LEU A 20 0.41 -14.32 8.46
CA LEU A 20 1.78 -13.79 8.51
C LEU A 20 2.08 -13.42 9.96
N PRO A 21 3.16 -13.94 10.56
CA PRO A 21 3.50 -13.57 11.92
C PRO A 21 3.56 -12.04 12.04
N LEU A 22 3.21 -11.48 13.19
CA LEU A 22 3.46 -10.06 13.41
C LEU A 22 4.95 -9.88 13.72
N PRO A 23 5.62 -8.83 13.20
CA PRO A 23 7.00 -8.56 13.59
C PRO A 23 7.06 -8.43 15.12
N ASN A 24 8.00 -9.13 15.75
CA ASN A 24 8.12 -9.19 17.20
C ASN A 24 8.58 -7.83 17.75
N LEU A 25 7.62 -6.96 18.10
CA LEU A 25 7.88 -5.60 18.58
C LEU A 25 8.68 -5.55 19.90
N ALA A 26 8.82 -6.68 20.59
CA ALA A 26 9.65 -6.81 21.79
C ALA A 26 11.16 -6.63 21.48
N ALA A 27 11.62 -6.98 20.27
CA ALA A 27 13.02 -6.79 19.87
C ALA A 27 13.40 -5.30 19.70
N ALA A 28 12.43 -4.46 19.34
CA ALA A 28 12.61 -3.00 19.21
C ALA A 28 12.71 -2.27 20.56
N ALA A 29 12.42 -2.95 21.68
CA ALA A 29 12.46 -2.38 23.02
C ALA A 29 13.80 -2.61 23.75
N ARG A 30 14.81 -3.22 23.12
CA ARG A 30 16.16 -3.30 23.70
C ARG A 30 16.79 -1.90 23.72
N PRO A 31 17.21 -1.38 24.89
CA PRO A 31 17.78 -0.05 24.98
C PRO A 31 19.13 -0.02 24.26
N LEU A 32 19.22 0.83 23.23
CA LEU A 32 20.46 1.24 22.58
C LEU A 32 21.33 2.03 23.57
N SER A 33 22.11 1.34 24.40
CA SER A 33 23.13 2.02 25.22
C SER A 33 24.41 1.21 25.40
N ALA A 34 25.52 1.93 25.18
CA ALA A 34 26.95 1.64 25.35
C ALA A 34 27.65 1.06 24.10
N ALA A 35 28.62 1.70 23.45
CA ALA A 35 29.58 2.71 23.93
C ALA A 35 29.96 3.76 22.86
N SER A 36 30.14 4.99 23.32
CA SER A 36 30.71 6.14 22.61
C SER A 36 32.23 5.99 22.37
N ARG A 37 32.76 6.50 21.24
CA ARG A 37 34.02 7.28 21.23
C ARG A 37 34.30 7.99 19.89
N ALA A 38 34.47 9.32 20.02
CA ALA A 38 35.28 10.26 19.24
C ALA A 38 35.15 10.31 17.71
N ALA A 39 34.61 11.43 17.20
CA ALA A 39 34.68 11.82 15.80
C ALA A 39 36.03 12.50 15.48
N PRO A 40 36.69 12.17 14.35
CA PRO A 40 37.62 13.10 13.70
C PRO A 40 37.09 13.59 12.35
N ASN A 41 37.45 14.84 12.06
CA ASN A 41 36.93 15.70 11.00
C ASN A 41 37.41 15.29 9.59
N PHE A 42 36.50 15.31 8.60
CA PHE A 42 36.84 15.19 7.18
C PHE A 42 36.59 16.52 6.45
N ALA A 43 37.67 17.23 6.15
CA ALA A 43 37.84 18.08 4.97
C ALA A 43 38.99 17.42 4.20
N SER A 44 39.04 17.30 2.87
CA SER A 44 38.55 18.16 1.81
C SER A 44 38.45 17.33 0.51
N LEU A 45 37.51 17.67 -0.35
CA LEU A 45 37.47 17.24 -1.75
C LEU A 45 38.64 17.85 -2.53
N SER A 46 39.27 17.07 -3.40
CA SER A 46 39.76 17.60 -4.68
C SER A 46 39.74 16.52 -5.75
N SER A 47 38.97 16.77 -6.79
CA SER A 47 38.96 16.07 -8.06
C SER A 47 40.31 16.15 -8.78
N SER A 48 40.73 15.09 -9.45
CA SER A 48 41.50 15.21 -10.70
C SER A 48 41.45 13.92 -11.52
N LEU A 49 41.03 14.05 -12.78
CA LEU A 49 41.29 13.07 -13.85
C LEU A 49 42.81 12.80 -13.97
N GLY A 50 43.21 11.53 -14.17
CA GLY A 50 44.57 11.11 -14.52
C GLY A 50 44.73 9.57 -14.60
N PRO A 51 45.70 9.03 -15.37
CA PRO A 51 45.66 7.73 -16.07
C PRO A 51 46.13 6.51 -15.21
N PRO A 52 46.23 5.25 -15.72
CA PRO A 52 46.13 4.04 -14.92
C PRO A 52 47.34 3.81 -14.01
N LYS A 53 47.10 3.18 -12.85
CA LYS A 53 48.13 2.83 -11.86
C LYS A 53 49.02 1.69 -12.36
N PRO A 54 50.35 1.75 -12.12
CA PRO A 54 51.21 0.57 -12.20
C PRO A 54 51.08 -0.27 -10.92
N ASP A 55 51.30 -1.58 -11.09
CA ASP A 55 51.32 -2.59 -10.03
C ASP A 55 52.39 -2.29 -8.97
N GLY A 56 52.06 -2.51 -7.69
CA GLY A 56 53.00 -2.27 -6.59
C GLY A 56 52.49 -2.63 -5.19
N GLU A 57 52.88 -3.83 -4.77
CA GLU A 57 53.18 -4.31 -3.40
C GLU A 57 52.07 -4.79 -2.43
N PRO A 58 52.27 -5.96 -1.80
CA PRO A 58 51.33 -6.56 -0.85
C PRO A 58 51.34 -5.78 0.48
N LYS A 59 50.15 -5.44 0.98
CA LYS A 59 50.00 -4.78 2.28
C LYS A 59 50.40 -5.72 3.43
N PRO A 60 51.07 -5.21 4.48
CA PRO A 60 51.44 -6.00 5.64
C PRO A 60 50.20 -6.34 6.49
N ASP A 61 50.10 -7.60 6.89
CA ASP A 61 49.06 -8.14 7.77
C ASP A 61 49.04 -7.39 9.11
N GLY A 62 47.88 -6.86 9.51
CA GLY A 62 47.64 -6.44 10.90
C GLY A 62 47.22 -4.99 11.17
N LYS A 63 46.56 -4.29 10.23
CA LYS A 63 45.74 -3.13 10.58
C LYS A 63 44.28 -3.54 10.51
N GLU A 64 43.59 -3.57 11.65
CA GLU A 64 42.13 -3.73 11.68
C GLU A 64 41.53 -2.59 10.85
N ASP A 65 41.00 -2.91 9.67
CA ASP A 65 40.27 -1.94 8.86
C ASP A 65 39.14 -1.36 9.70
N GLY A 66 38.90 -0.05 9.62
CA GLY A 66 37.86 0.61 10.40
C GLY A 66 36.49 -0.02 10.15
N ILE A 67 35.60 0.03 11.15
CA ILE A 67 34.24 -0.54 11.09
C ILE A 67 33.49 -0.10 9.82
N TYR A 68 33.67 1.17 9.41
CA TYR A 68 33.04 1.71 8.21
C TYR A 68 33.64 1.20 6.89
N THR A 69 34.96 0.97 6.84
CA THR A 69 35.62 0.39 5.66
C THR A 69 35.19 -1.07 5.49
N GLN A 70 35.15 -1.85 6.57
CA GLN A 70 34.65 -3.22 6.53
C GLN A 70 33.17 -3.29 6.12
N ALA A 71 32.34 -2.36 6.61
CA ALA A 71 30.95 -2.28 6.21
C ALA A 71 30.80 -1.89 4.72
N MET A 72 31.60 -0.94 4.24
CA MET A 72 31.59 -0.53 2.84
C MET A 72 32.05 -1.66 1.91
N ASP A 73 33.13 -2.36 2.27
CA ASP A 73 33.65 -3.50 1.51
C ASP A 73 32.63 -4.65 1.49
N ARG A 74 31.97 -4.91 2.63
CA ARG A 74 30.87 -5.88 2.71
C ARG A 74 29.67 -5.47 1.85
N TYR A 75 29.29 -4.19 1.83
CA TYR A 75 28.21 -3.69 1.00
C TYR A 75 28.52 -3.85 -0.50
N PHE A 76 29.74 -3.54 -0.94
CA PHE A 76 30.14 -3.76 -2.34
C PHE A 76 30.21 -5.24 -2.68
N TRP A 77 30.72 -6.08 -1.77
CA TRP A 77 30.72 -7.51 -1.94
C TRP A 77 29.29 -8.09 -2.06
N GLU A 78 28.35 -7.59 -1.25
CA GLU A 78 26.92 -7.95 -1.35
C GLU A 78 26.29 -7.46 -2.66
N CYS A 79 26.70 -6.30 -3.18
CA CYS A 79 26.28 -5.82 -4.49
C CYS A 79 26.75 -6.72 -5.64
N GLU A 80 27.96 -7.29 -5.54
CA GLU A 80 28.53 -8.14 -6.58
C GLU A 80 28.01 -9.58 -6.52
N ASN A 81 27.82 -10.13 -5.32
CA ASN A 81 27.51 -11.55 -5.13
C ASN A 81 26.03 -11.84 -4.83
N LEU A 82 25.24 -10.83 -4.45
CA LEU A 82 23.80 -10.93 -4.17
C LEU A 82 23.43 -12.19 -3.35
N PRO A 83 23.97 -12.36 -2.13
CA PRO A 83 23.68 -13.54 -1.33
C PRO A 83 22.19 -13.64 -1.01
N ASP A 84 21.57 -14.77 -1.36
CA ASP A 84 20.16 -15.01 -1.06
C ASP A 84 19.99 -15.72 0.28
N TYR A 85 19.68 -14.94 1.32
CA TYR A 85 19.48 -15.44 2.68
C TYR A 85 18.18 -16.25 2.85
N ARG A 86 17.24 -16.16 1.88
CA ARG A 86 15.91 -16.75 1.94
C ARG A 86 15.88 -18.28 1.86
N HIS A 87 16.97 -18.87 1.38
CA HIS A 87 17.11 -20.31 1.17
C HIS A 87 18.16 -20.95 2.09
N THR A 88 18.44 -20.29 3.23
CA THR A 88 19.30 -20.86 4.26
C THR A 88 18.58 -22.00 5.00
N PRO A 89 19.30 -23.02 5.50
CA PRO A 89 18.68 -24.14 6.20
C PRO A 89 17.95 -23.73 7.48
N GLU A 90 18.35 -22.61 8.12
CA GLU A 90 17.66 -22.03 9.27
C GLU A 90 16.28 -21.48 8.88
N VAL A 91 16.20 -20.77 7.76
CA VAL A 91 14.93 -20.27 7.21
C VAL A 91 14.01 -21.41 6.80
N GLU A 92 14.55 -22.46 6.19
CA GLU A 92 13.76 -23.66 5.84
C GLU A 92 13.21 -24.37 7.09
N LYS A 93 13.95 -24.40 8.20
CA LYS A 93 13.45 -24.92 9.47
C LYS A 93 12.29 -24.07 10.00
N ILE A 94 12.48 -22.75 10.10
CA ILE A 94 11.43 -21.83 10.59
C ILE A 94 10.15 -21.92 9.75
N LEU A 95 10.28 -22.06 8.42
CA LEU A 95 9.11 -22.17 7.53
C LEU A 95 8.36 -23.50 7.66
N ASN A 96 9.05 -24.57 8.05
CA ASN A 96 8.48 -25.91 8.20
C ASN A 96 7.98 -26.17 9.62
N GLU A 97 8.50 -25.45 10.62
CA GLU A 97 8.09 -25.56 12.02
C GLU A 97 6.72 -24.90 12.25
N ASP A 98 5.86 -25.57 13.01
CA ASP A 98 4.57 -24.99 13.40
C ASP A 98 4.81 -23.94 14.51
N PRO A 99 4.37 -22.67 14.34
CA PRO A 99 4.69 -21.59 15.29
C PRO A 99 4.03 -21.76 16.67
N VAL A 100 3.08 -22.69 16.80
CA VAL A 100 2.28 -22.90 18.02
C VAL A 100 2.63 -24.22 18.71
N PHE A 101 3.12 -25.22 17.98
CA PHE A 101 3.34 -26.56 18.51
C PHE A 101 4.75 -27.04 18.22
N GLU A 102 5.48 -27.39 19.28
CA GLU A 102 6.80 -28.00 19.16
C GLU A 102 6.66 -29.46 18.72
N ALA A 103 7.22 -29.80 17.56
CA ALA A 103 7.31 -31.17 17.10
C ALA A 103 8.43 -31.90 17.86
N LYS A 104 8.09 -32.70 18.88
CA LYS A 104 9.04 -33.62 19.51
C LYS A 104 9.36 -34.78 18.55
N GLU A 105 10.63 -35.00 18.23
CA GLU A 105 11.06 -36.02 17.25
C GLU A 105 10.80 -37.48 17.69
N ASN A 106 10.74 -37.77 18.99
CA ASN A 106 10.51 -39.12 19.54
C ASN A 106 9.57 -39.09 20.77
N PRO A 107 8.26 -38.93 20.59
CA PRO A 107 7.33 -38.94 21.72
C PRO A 107 7.18 -40.36 22.28
N THR A 108 7.12 -40.48 23.62
CA THR A 108 6.83 -41.76 24.27
C THR A 108 5.35 -42.13 24.15
N GLU A 109 5.01 -43.42 24.15
CA GLU A 109 3.59 -43.86 24.05
C GLU A 109 2.70 -43.28 25.15
N GLN A 110 3.27 -42.98 26.33
CA GLN A 110 2.54 -42.36 27.44
C GLN A 110 2.22 -40.90 27.13
N GLU A 111 3.20 -40.11 26.66
CA GLU A 111 2.98 -38.71 26.26
C GLU A 111 1.97 -38.58 25.11
N VAL A 112 1.98 -39.50 24.15
CA VAL A 112 0.99 -39.51 23.05
C VAL A 112 -0.42 -39.69 23.61
N ARG A 113 -0.62 -40.65 24.52
CA ARG A 113 -1.93 -40.90 25.14
C ARG A 113 -2.37 -39.74 26.04
N GLU A 114 -1.44 -39.10 26.74
CA GLU A 114 -1.73 -37.92 27.57
C GLU A 114 -2.12 -36.72 26.70
N ASN A 115 -1.40 -36.47 25.60
CA ASN A 115 -1.76 -35.44 24.63
C ASN A 115 -3.14 -35.71 24.01
N GLU A 116 -3.44 -36.96 23.63
CA GLU A 116 -4.76 -37.32 23.09
C GLU A 116 -5.88 -37.05 24.09
N LYS A 117 -5.70 -37.43 25.37
CA LYS A 117 -6.68 -37.13 26.43
C LYS A 117 -6.83 -35.63 26.63
N TRP A 118 -5.73 -34.89 26.69
CA TRP A 118 -5.76 -33.44 26.81
C TRP A 118 -6.51 -32.78 25.64
N TRP A 119 -6.28 -33.25 24.41
CA TRP A 119 -7.01 -32.76 23.23
C TRP A 119 -8.51 -33.10 23.26
N GLN A 120 -8.88 -34.28 23.77
CA GLN A 120 -10.28 -34.66 23.97
C GLN A 120 -10.94 -33.76 25.01
N ASP A 121 -10.29 -33.56 26.17
CA ASP A 121 -10.78 -32.69 27.23
C ASP A 121 -10.90 -31.24 26.76
N PHE A 122 -9.88 -30.75 26.04
CA PHE A 122 -9.88 -29.41 25.45
C PHE A 122 -11.06 -29.23 24.48
N ARG A 123 -11.28 -30.16 23.55
CA ARG A 123 -12.42 -30.12 22.62
C ARG A 123 -13.78 -30.35 23.30
N SER A 124 -13.80 -31.03 24.44
CA SER A 124 -15.02 -31.24 25.23
C SER A 124 -15.47 -29.98 25.97
N SER A 125 -14.55 -29.03 26.19
CA SER A 125 -14.83 -27.79 26.91
C SER A 125 -15.92 -26.97 26.18
N PRO A 126 -16.99 -26.56 26.88
CA PRO A 126 -18.05 -25.75 26.27
C PRO A 126 -17.55 -24.43 25.67
N VAL A 127 -16.50 -23.85 26.26
CA VAL A 127 -15.88 -22.62 25.75
C VAL A 127 -15.21 -22.86 24.40
N VAL A 128 -14.49 -23.98 24.26
CA VAL A 128 -13.81 -24.33 23.00
C VAL A 128 -14.84 -24.68 21.92
N GLN A 129 -15.90 -25.38 22.27
CA GLN A 129 -17.01 -25.65 21.35
C GLN A 129 -17.70 -24.36 20.90
N PHE A 130 -17.89 -23.40 21.81
CA PHE A 130 -18.42 -22.08 21.46
C PHE A 130 -17.47 -21.32 20.52
N MET A 131 -16.17 -21.30 20.81
CA MET A 131 -15.17 -20.66 19.94
C MET A 131 -15.13 -21.31 18.57
N GLN A 132 -15.11 -22.64 18.50
CA GLN A 132 -15.18 -23.38 17.23
C GLN A 132 -16.46 -23.00 16.46
N ARG A 133 -17.60 -22.92 17.15
CA ARG A 133 -18.85 -22.52 16.51
C ARG A 133 -18.81 -21.06 16.03
N ALA A 134 -18.17 -20.16 16.76
CA ALA A 134 -17.98 -18.78 16.36
C ALA A 134 -17.10 -18.68 15.09
N GLU A 135 -16.02 -19.47 15.02
CA GLU A 135 -15.16 -19.56 13.83
C GLU A 135 -15.94 -20.08 12.62
N GLU A 136 -16.73 -21.15 12.77
CA GLU A 136 -17.60 -21.70 11.72
C GLU A 136 -18.63 -20.67 11.23
N VAL A 137 -19.26 -19.94 12.14
CA VAL A 137 -20.23 -18.89 11.79
C VAL A 137 -19.54 -17.76 11.03
N ALA A 138 -18.35 -17.35 11.47
CA ALA A 138 -17.59 -16.32 10.78
C ALA A 138 -17.11 -16.80 9.40
N ASP A 139 -16.78 -18.08 9.22
CA ASP A 139 -16.45 -18.67 7.91
C ASP A 139 -17.66 -18.63 6.98
N GLN A 140 -18.85 -19.00 7.49
CA GLN A 140 -20.11 -18.90 6.74
C GLN A 140 -20.41 -17.46 6.32
N PHE A 141 -20.21 -16.47 7.20
CA PHE A 141 -20.37 -15.06 6.83
C PHE A 141 -19.39 -14.64 5.75
N ASN A 142 -18.12 -15.05 5.83
CA ASN A 142 -17.13 -14.74 4.81
C ASN A 142 -17.48 -15.38 3.46
N GLU A 143 -17.95 -16.63 3.46
CA GLU A 143 -18.41 -17.32 2.26
C GLU A 143 -19.62 -16.62 1.62
N LEU A 144 -20.59 -16.20 2.44
CA LEU A 144 -21.74 -15.41 1.97
C LEU A 144 -21.27 -14.09 1.35
N GLU A 145 -20.34 -13.37 1.98
CA GLU A 145 -19.78 -12.13 1.43
C GLU A 145 -19.01 -12.36 0.12
N LEU A 146 -18.27 -13.47 0.00
CA LEU A 146 -17.59 -13.84 -1.24
C LEU A 146 -18.59 -14.12 -2.36
N GLN A 147 -19.58 -14.99 -2.10
CA GLN A 147 -20.64 -15.33 -3.04
C GLN A 147 -21.42 -14.10 -3.49
N GLU A 148 -21.74 -13.21 -2.56
CA GLU A 148 -22.39 -11.95 -2.85
C GLU A 148 -21.56 -11.08 -3.81
N ASN A 149 -20.23 -11.14 -3.75
CA ASN A 149 -19.33 -10.31 -4.54
C ASN A 149 -18.65 -11.07 -5.70
N ASP A 150 -19.09 -12.28 -6.02
CA ASP A 150 -18.47 -13.12 -7.06
C ASP A 150 -18.61 -12.54 -8.47
N GLU A 151 -19.64 -11.73 -8.71
CA GLU A 151 -19.95 -11.18 -10.03
C GLU A 151 -20.07 -9.66 -10.01
N PRO A 152 -19.26 -8.93 -10.79
CA PRO A 152 -19.46 -7.51 -10.98
C PRO A 152 -20.66 -7.25 -11.92
N TYR A 153 -21.25 -6.07 -11.78
CA TYR A 153 -22.32 -5.53 -12.63
C TYR A 153 -22.01 -5.67 -14.14
N ARG A 154 -20.74 -5.46 -14.51
CA ARG A 154 -20.29 -5.50 -15.90
C ARG A 154 -19.85 -6.91 -16.28
N SER A 155 -20.59 -7.52 -17.19
CA SER A 155 -20.30 -8.85 -17.73
C SER A 155 -18.92 -8.95 -18.40
N GLU A 156 -18.43 -7.84 -18.98
CA GLU A 156 -17.13 -7.72 -19.62
C GLU A 156 -15.97 -8.06 -18.67
N ASP A 157 -16.08 -7.69 -17.39
CA ASP A 157 -15.03 -7.80 -16.39
C ASP A 157 -15.12 -9.10 -15.57
N LYS A 158 -16.22 -9.86 -15.71
CA LYS A 158 -16.48 -11.10 -14.97
C LYS A 158 -15.35 -12.14 -15.07
N LYS A 159 -14.74 -12.27 -16.26
CA LYS A 159 -13.60 -13.20 -16.47
C LYS A 159 -12.37 -12.77 -15.70
N LEU A 160 -12.07 -11.46 -15.69
CA LEU A 160 -10.93 -10.92 -14.94
C LEU A 160 -11.19 -11.07 -13.45
N TRP A 161 -12.38 -10.67 -12.99
CA TRP A 161 -12.78 -10.73 -11.58
C TRP A 161 -12.63 -12.13 -10.96
N ARG A 162 -13.08 -13.17 -11.66
CA ARG A 162 -12.90 -14.58 -11.24
C ARG A 162 -11.45 -15.06 -11.33
N GLY A 163 -10.64 -14.45 -12.19
CA GLY A 163 -9.24 -14.82 -12.37
C GLY A 163 -8.31 -14.28 -11.28
N VAL A 164 -8.68 -13.18 -10.62
CA VAL A 164 -7.87 -12.60 -9.54
C VAL A 164 -8.12 -13.39 -8.24
N PRO A 165 -7.10 -13.97 -7.60
CA PRO A 165 -7.26 -14.70 -6.35
C PRO A 165 -7.46 -13.74 -5.16
N HIS A 166 -8.11 -14.20 -4.09
CA HIS A 166 -8.36 -13.38 -2.89
C HIS A 166 -7.11 -13.22 -2.03
N VAL A 167 -6.88 -12.03 -1.49
CA VAL A 167 -5.76 -11.76 -0.58
C VAL A 167 -6.07 -12.41 0.78
N PRO A 168 -5.16 -13.20 1.36
CA PRO A 168 -5.38 -13.73 2.71
C PRO A 168 -5.41 -12.57 3.72
N GLY A 169 -6.43 -12.58 4.57
CA GLY A 169 -6.63 -11.67 5.68
C GLY A 169 -5.65 -11.92 6.82
N LEU A 170 -5.73 -11.06 7.84
CA LEU A 170 -4.98 -11.25 9.08
C LEU A 170 -5.33 -12.57 9.76
N ASP A 171 -6.56 -13.05 9.60
CA ASP A 171 -7.04 -14.32 10.15
C ASP A 171 -6.75 -15.51 9.20
N GLY A 172 -5.99 -15.30 8.11
CA GLY A 172 -5.69 -16.30 7.08
C GLY A 172 -6.83 -16.56 6.08
N ARG A 173 -8.05 -16.10 6.38
CA ARG A 173 -9.24 -16.22 5.53
C ARG A 173 -9.14 -15.32 4.29
N PRO A 174 -9.69 -15.71 3.14
CA PRO A 174 -9.72 -14.85 1.96
C PRO A 174 -10.50 -13.55 2.24
N MET A 175 -9.87 -12.40 2.03
CA MET A 175 -10.54 -11.10 2.16
C MET A 175 -11.54 -10.91 1.00
N PRO A 176 -12.82 -10.61 1.31
CA PRO A 176 -13.81 -10.37 0.27
C PRO A 176 -13.52 -9.05 -0.42
N ARG A 177 -13.55 -9.08 -1.76
CA ARG A 177 -13.43 -7.87 -2.58
C ARG A 177 -14.83 -7.41 -2.92
N LYS A 178 -15.14 -6.13 -2.71
CA LYS A 178 -16.48 -5.62 -2.96
C LYS A 178 -16.76 -5.43 -4.46
N ALA A 179 -17.75 -6.13 -4.98
CA ALA A 179 -18.23 -5.93 -6.33
C ALA A 179 -19.25 -4.77 -6.41
N ILE A 180 -19.20 -3.95 -7.47
CA ILE A 180 -20.31 -3.06 -7.82
C ILE A 180 -21.39 -3.91 -8.47
N LYS A 181 -22.62 -3.89 -7.97
CA LYS A 181 -23.71 -4.77 -8.44
C LYS A 181 -24.67 -4.05 -9.39
N THR A 182 -24.90 -2.76 -9.18
CA THR A 182 -25.88 -1.99 -9.96
C THR A 182 -25.25 -0.86 -10.75
N ARG A 183 -26.00 -0.36 -11.74
CA ARG A 183 -25.60 0.83 -12.49
C ARG A 183 -25.57 2.08 -11.61
N GLU A 184 -26.54 2.22 -10.72
CA GLU A 184 -26.63 3.36 -9.81
C GLU A 184 -25.41 3.42 -8.89
N GLU A 185 -25.00 2.29 -8.31
CA GLU A 185 -23.76 2.20 -7.52
C GLU A 185 -22.52 2.56 -8.35
N SER A 186 -22.49 2.17 -9.62
CA SER A 186 -21.39 2.51 -10.54
C SER A 186 -21.33 4.01 -10.82
N ASP A 187 -22.46 4.63 -11.11
CA ASP A 187 -22.58 6.05 -11.41
C ASP A 187 -22.26 6.88 -10.16
N ASP A 188 -22.75 6.48 -8.98
CA ASP A 188 -22.45 7.11 -7.70
C ASP A 188 -20.95 7.06 -7.38
N LYS A 189 -20.31 5.89 -7.52
CA LYS A 189 -18.86 5.76 -7.32
C LYS A 189 -18.06 6.61 -8.31
N PHE A 190 -18.49 6.67 -9.57
CA PHE A 190 -17.84 7.52 -10.57
C PHE A 190 -17.97 9.01 -10.22
N TRP A 191 -19.16 9.45 -9.80
CA TRP A 191 -19.37 10.85 -9.40
C TRP A 191 -18.70 11.20 -8.08
N ASP A 192 -18.57 10.26 -7.14
CA ASP A 192 -17.75 10.44 -5.94
C ASP A 192 -16.29 10.70 -6.29
N PHE A 193 -15.73 9.90 -7.20
CA PHE A 193 -14.39 10.13 -7.72
C PHE A 193 -14.26 11.44 -8.49
N ALA A 194 -15.17 11.73 -9.41
CA ALA A 194 -15.11 12.95 -10.22
C ALA A 194 -15.20 14.21 -9.34
N ARG A 195 -16.07 14.18 -8.32
CA ARG A 195 -16.17 15.27 -7.34
C ARG A 195 -14.90 15.44 -6.52
N GLN A 196 -14.17 14.38 -6.31
CA GLN A 196 -12.96 14.41 -5.53
C GLN A 196 -11.76 14.90 -6.32
N PHE A 197 -11.50 14.30 -7.47
CA PHE A 197 -10.32 14.59 -8.27
C PHE A 197 -10.50 15.87 -9.07
N PHE A 198 -11.57 15.98 -9.85
CA PHE A 198 -11.79 17.18 -10.66
C PHE A 198 -12.21 18.36 -9.80
N PHE A 199 -13.22 18.27 -8.95
CA PHE A 199 -13.61 19.44 -8.16
C PHE A 199 -12.58 19.80 -7.07
N GLY A 200 -11.75 18.84 -6.63
CA GLY A 200 -10.57 19.10 -5.81
C GLY A 200 -9.52 19.97 -6.50
N LEU A 201 -9.15 19.63 -7.74
CA LEU A 201 -8.24 20.43 -8.56
C LEU A 201 -8.75 21.86 -8.79
N TRP A 202 -10.07 22.05 -8.78
CA TRP A 202 -10.73 23.33 -9.04
C TRP A 202 -11.07 24.09 -7.74
N GLY A 203 -10.55 23.64 -6.59
CA GLY A 203 -10.69 24.33 -5.31
C GLY A 203 -12.05 24.17 -4.63
N PHE A 204 -12.92 23.27 -5.10
CA PHE A 204 -14.17 22.98 -4.43
C PHE A 204 -13.95 22.09 -3.20
N ARG A 205 -14.82 22.25 -2.20
CA ARG A 205 -14.78 21.53 -0.93
C ARG A 205 -15.05 20.04 -1.11
N GLN A 206 -14.01 19.22 -0.91
CA GLN A 206 -14.11 17.76 -0.91
C GLN A 206 -14.81 17.23 0.36
N ARG A 207 -15.63 16.17 0.24
CA ARG A 207 -16.06 15.38 1.39
C ARG A 207 -14.88 14.46 1.82
N PRO A 208 -14.64 14.29 3.13
CA PRO A 208 -13.63 13.33 3.59
C PRO A 208 -14.03 11.91 3.20
N TYR A 209 -13.03 11.11 2.81
CA TYR A 209 -13.22 9.70 2.47
C TYR A 209 -13.80 8.94 3.68
N PRO A 210 -14.69 7.96 3.45
CA PRO A 210 -14.87 6.89 4.43
C PRO A 210 -13.54 6.13 4.52
N PRO A 211 -12.90 6.03 5.70
CA PRO A 211 -11.55 5.47 5.87
C PRO A 211 -11.41 3.98 5.52
N GLY A 212 -12.51 3.30 5.15
CA GLY A 212 -12.52 1.86 4.87
C GLY A 212 -12.94 1.45 3.45
N ARG A 213 -13.00 2.36 2.47
CA ARG A 213 -13.42 2.00 1.09
C ARG A 213 -12.52 2.67 0.05
N PRO A 214 -11.46 2.01 -0.44
CA PRO A 214 -10.77 2.49 -1.63
C PRO A 214 -11.77 2.57 -2.79
N ILE A 215 -11.86 3.73 -3.44
CA ILE A 215 -12.75 3.92 -4.58
C ILE A 215 -12.09 3.26 -5.78
N ASP A 216 -12.48 2.02 -6.09
CA ASP A 216 -12.09 1.37 -7.33
C ASP A 216 -12.94 1.93 -8.49
N VAL A 217 -12.51 3.07 -9.00
CA VAL A 217 -13.10 3.73 -10.17
C VAL A 217 -12.92 2.89 -11.42
N ALA A 218 -11.85 2.09 -11.48
CA ALA A 218 -11.60 1.23 -12.62
C ALA A 218 -12.72 0.19 -12.75
N GLN A 219 -13.25 -0.32 -11.64
CA GLN A 219 -14.46 -1.14 -11.64
C GLN A 219 -15.71 -0.37 -12.10
N ALA A 220 -15.87 0.89 -11.70
CA ALA A 220 -17.02 1.72 -12.12
C ALA A 220 -16.98 2.05 -13.64
N ILE A 221 -15.80 2.34 -14.19
CA ILE A 221 -15.61 2.63 -15.63
C ILE A 221 -15.51 1.35 -16.45
N GLY A 222 -15.11 0.24 -15.85
CA GLY A 222 -14.88 -1.08 -16.44
C GLY A 222 -13.49 -1.23 -17.07
N TYR A 223 -12.77 -2.30 -16.73
CA TYR A 223 -11.37 -2.48 -17.12
C TYR A 223 -11.20 -2.60 -18.64
N LYS A 224 -12.03 -3.41 -19.31
CA LYS A 224 -11.98 -3.53 -20.79
C LYS A 224 -12.33 -2.23 -21.50
N ARG A 225 -13.22 -1.44 -20.93
CA ARG A 225 -13.63 -0.16 -21.50
C ARG A 225 -12.52 0.88 -21.35
N LEU A 226 -11.82 0.89 -20.21
CA LEU A 226 -10.61 1.67 -20.01
C LEU A 226 -9.54 1.27 -21.02
N GLU A 227 -9.25 -0.02 -21.15
CA GLU A 227 -8.27 -0.54 -22.11
C GLU A 227 -8.54 -0.07 -23.55
N ARG A 228 -9.79 -0.15 -24.02
CA ARG A 228 -10.19 0.36 -25.34
C ARG A 228 -10.01 1.88 -25.48
N ARG A 229 -10.41 2.65 -24.47
CA ARG A 229 -10.29 4.13 -24.51
C ARG A 229 -8.84 4.58 -24.53
N TYR A 230 -8.00 3.97 -23.70
CA TYR A 230 -6.58 4.30 -23.70
C TYR A 230 -5.88 3.80 -24.96
N TYR A 231 -6.29 2.67 -25.53
CA TYR A 231 -5.80 2.24 -26.85
C TYR A 231 -6.07 3.30 -27.93
N ASP A 232 -7.30 3.82 -28.01
CA ASP A 232 -7.66 4.88 -28.97
C ASP A 232 -6.90 6.18 -28.72
N PHE A 233 -6.62 6.50 -27.45
CA PHE A 233 -5.82 7.65 -27.06
C PHE A 233 -4.35 7.49 -27.48
N ILE A 234 -3.74 6.34 -27.17
CA ILE A 234 -2.35 6.02 -27.46
C ILE A 234 -2.08 6.01 -28.97
N MET A 235 -3.06 5.58 -29.78
CA MET A 235 -2.95 5.66 -31.23
C MET A 235 -2.90 7.09 -31.77
N ARG A 236 -3.28 8.09 -30.97
CA ARG A 236 -3.28 9.52 -31.31
C ARG A 236 -2.17 10.31 -30.63
N SER A 237 -1.65 9.83 -29.50
CA SER A 237 -0.55 10.45 -28.75
C SER A 237 0.81 9.91 -29.20
N GLY A 238 1.83 10.77 -29.23
CA GLY A 238 3.23 10.40 -29.47
C GLY A 238 4.11 10.69 -28.25
N GLY A 239 5.43 10.53 -28.38
CA GLY A 239 6.38 10.99 -27.36
C GLY A 239 6.59 10.04 -26.17
N PHE A 240 6.94 8.79 -26.45
CA PHE A 240 7.25 7.80 -25.41
C PHE A 240 8.75 7.68 -25.16
N TYR A 241 9.10 7.39 -23.91
CA TYR A 241 10.45 7.06 -23.48
C TYR A 241 10.43 5.66 -22.88
N TYR A 242 11.48 4.87 -23.08
CA TYR A 242 11.61 3.57 -22.43
C TYR A 242 12.96 3.46 -21.72
N LYS A 243 13.02 2.65 -20.67
CA LYS A 243 14.29 2.24 -20.06
C LYS A 243 14.81 1.00 -20.77
N ASP A 244 16.03 1.10 -21.26
CA ASP A 244 16.78 -0.02 -21.83
C ASP A 244 17.06 -1.07 -20.73
N ARG A 245 17.47 -2.29 -21.11
CA ARG A 245 17.83 -3.36 -20.14
C ARG A 245 19.02 -2.99 -19.24
N LEU A 246 19.76 -1.94 -19.62
CA LEU A 246 20.86 -1.34 -18.85
C LEU A 246 20.40 -0.14 -18.00
N GLY A 247 19.10 0.10 -17.84
CA GLY A 247 18.54 1.22 -17.07
C GLY A 247 18.59 2.59 -17.75
N ARG A 248 19.18 2.70 -18.94
CA ARG A 248 19.31 3.97 -19.67
C ARG A 248 17.99 4.39 -20.31
N THR A 249 17.61 5.64 -20.11
CA THR A 249 16.44 6.24 -20.75
C THR A 249 16.69 6.50 -22.24
N ARG A 250 15.77 6.05 -23.10
CA ARG A 250 15.80 6.25 -24.55
C ARG A 250 14.51 6.94 -24.99
N GLY A 251 14.62 7.89 -25.92
CA GLY A 251 13.49 8.62 -26.49
C GLY A 251 13.83 10.07 -26.82
N PRO A 252 12.83 10.88 -27.21
CA PRO A 252 11.43 10.50 -27.42
C PRO A 252 11.27 9.56 -28.63
N MET A 253 10.32 8.63 -28.54
CA MET A 253 9.98 7.70 -29.61
C MET A 253 8.50 7.75 -29.97
N GLU A 254 8.23 7.61 -31.25
CA GLU A 254 6.87 7.43 -31.77
C GLU A 254 6.40 5.98 -31.60
N LEU A 255 5.07 5.77 -31.65
CA LEU A 255 4.49 4.43 -31.51
C LEU A 255 5.04 3.44 -32.55
N ILE A 256 5.32 3.87 -33.78
CA ILE A 256 5.97 3.04 -34.82
C ILE A 256 7.36 2.59 -34.39
N GLN A 257 8.15 3.48 -33.76
CA GLN A 257 9.50 3.13 -33.30
C GLN A 257 9.42 2.13 -32.13
N LEU A 258 8.46 2.29 -31.22
CA LEU A 258 8.16 1.30 -30.19
C LEU A 258 7.78 -0.07 -30.77
N LYS A 259 6.95 -0.10 -31.83
CA LYS A 259 6.61 -1.34 -32.55
C LYS A 259 7.84 -2.03 -33.12
N THR A 260 8.74 -1.26 -33.75
CA THR A 260 9.99 -1.80 -34.29
C THR A 260 10.92 -2.31 -33.19
N ALA A 261 11.03 -1.60 -32.07
CA ALA A 261 11.84 -2.00 -30.93
C ALA A 261 11.30 -3.27 -30.25
N TRP A 262 9.97 -3.41 -30.17
CA TRP A 262 9.31 -4.64 -29.74
C TRP A 262 9.57 -5.80 -30.69
N GLY A 263 9.38 -5.60 -32.01
CA GLY A 263 9.64 -6.64 -33.01
C GLY A 263 11.09 -7.12 -33.03
N ALA A 264 12.03 -6.21 -32.73
CA ALA A 264 13.44 -6.50 -32.56
C ALA A 264 13.79 -7.19 -31.22
N GLY A 265 12.84 -7.32 -30.29
CA GLY A 265 13.06 -7.90 -28.96
C GLY A 265 13.93 -7.03 -28.04
N ILE A 266 14.02 -5.72 -28.32
CA ILE A 266 14.70 -4.73 -27.47
C ILE A 266 13.80 -4.39 -26.27
N ILE A 267 12.51 -4.25 -26.55
CA ILE A 267 11.46 -3.91 -25.58
C ILE A 267 10.52 -5.10 -25.46
N ASP A 268 10.08 -5.38 -24.23
CA ASP A 268 9.16 -6.45 -23.86
C ASP A 268 8.01 -5.89 -23.00
N LYS A 269 7.08 -6.77 -22.58
CA LYS A 269 5.94 -6.43 -21.71
C LYS A 269 6.34 -5.75 -20.39
N ASP A 270 7.52 -6.09 -19.88
CA ASP A 270 8.01 -5.68 -18.56
C ASP A 270 8.97 -4.48 -18.66
N THR A 271 9.20 -3.97 -19.87
CA THR A 271 10.02 -2.77 -20.06
C THR A 271 9.30 -1.54 -19.50
N PHE A 272 9.99 -0.76 -18.68
CA PHE A 272 9.45 0.50 -18.17
C PHE A 272 9.35 1.54 -19.28
N ILE A 273 8.18 2.14 -19.41
CA ILE A 273 7.88 3.24 -20.31
C ILE A 273 7.39 4.44 -19.51
N TRP A 274 7.73 5.63 -20.01
CA TRP A 274 7.20 6.91 -19.60
C TRP A 274 6.66 7.65 -20.82
N GLY A 275 5.66 8.49 -20.63
CA GLY A 275 5.04 9.32 -21.66
C GLY A 275 4.50 10.60 -21.02
N GLU A 276 4.19 11.61 -21.82
CA GLU A 276 3.80 12.94 -21.30
C GLU A 276 2.59 12.89 -20.33
N ASP A 277 1.66 11.96 -20.55
CA ASP A 277 0.46 11.78 -19.72
C ASP A 277 0.63 10.73 -18.59
N LEU A 278 1.85 10.25 -18.34
CA LEU A 278 2.15 9.31 -17.26
C LEU A 278 2.89 10.01 -16.12
N ASP A 279 2.36 9.85 -14.90
CA ASP A 279 2.97 10.40 -13.69
C ASP A 279 4.32 9.74 -13.36
N GLU A 280 4.49 8.47 -13.74
CA GLU A 280 5.64 7.65 -13.39
C GLU A 280 6.04 6.65 -14.49
N TRP A 281 7.24 6.08 -14.35
CA TRP A 281 7.70 4.98 -15.20
C TRP A 281 6.91 3.72 -14.85
N ALA A 282 6.18 3.18 -15.82
CA ALA A 282 5.37 1.98 -15.64
C ALA A 282 5.71 0.94 -16.71
N PRO A 283 5.67 -0.37 -16.38
CA PRO A 283 5.88 -1.41 -17.38
C PRO A 283 4.74 -1.41 -18.41
N ILE A 284 5.05 -1.78 -19.66
CA ILE A 284 4.13 -1.66 -20.80
C ILE A 284 2.79 -2.35 -20.56
N HIS A 285 2.81 -3.54 -19.97
CA HIS A 285 1.61 -4.33 -19.77
C HIS A 285 0.66 -3.76 -18.69
N MET A 286 1.16 -2.87 -17.82
CA MET A 286 0.36 -2.21 -16.80
C MET A 286 -0.37 -0.96 -17.32
N ILE A 287 0.15 -0.36 -18.38
CA ILE A 287 -0.47 0.82 -18.99
C ILE A 287 -1.63 0.33 -19.86
N TYR A 288 -2.84 0.76 -19.50
CA TYR A 288 -4.07 0.38 -20.23
C TYR A 288 -3.93 0.66 -21.72
N GLY A 289 -4.20 -0.34 -22.56
CA GLY A 289 -4.21 -0.18 -24.02
C GLY A 289 -2.83 -0.03 -24.70
N LEU A 290 -1.72 0.12 -23.97
CA LEU A 290 -0.40 0.33 -24.57
C LEU A 290 0.18 -0.96 -25.17
N GLU A 291 0.10 -2.07 -24.44
CA GLU A 291 0.55 -3.37 -24.97
C GLU A 291 -0.14 -3.72 -26.29
N PRO A 292 -1.49 -3.71 -26.43
CA PRO A 292 -2.11 -3.99 -27.71
C PRO A 292 -1.83 -2.94 -28.79
N ALA A 293 -1.49 -1.69 -28.42
CA ALA A 293 -1.10 -0.65 -29.37
C ALA A 293 0.29 -0.89 -29.99
N ILE A 294 1.24 -1.38 -29.19
CA ILE A 294 2.61 -1.72 -29.63
C ILE A 294 2.66 -3.14 -30.23
N ALA A 295 2.18 -4.14 -29.49
CA ALA A 295 2.24 -5.54 -29.88
C ALA A 295 1.03 -5.93 -30.75
N THR A 296 0.89 -5.29 -31.92
CA THR A 296 -0.07 -5.71 -32.95
C THR A 296 0.24 -7.12 -33.45
N TRP A 297 -0.71 -7.79 -34.09
CA TRP A 297 -0.55 -9.18 -34.53
C TRP A 297 0.67 -9.38 -35.44
N GLU A 298 0.96 -8.43 -36.33
CA GLU A 298 2.14 -8.44 -37.21
C GLU A 298 3.45 -8.34 -36.42
N VAL A 299 3.50 -7.48 -35.39
CA VAL A 299 4.67 -7.26 -34.53
C VAL A 299 4.89 -8.48 -33.64
N ARG A 300 3.81 -9.10 -33.14
CA ARG A 300 3.88 -10.35 -32.37
C ARG A 300 4.42 -11.51 -33.22
N LEU A 301 4.04 -11.60 -34.49
CA LEU A 301 4.61 -12.58 -35.42
C LEU A 301 6.09 -12.30 -35.70
N GLY A 302 6.46 -11.04 -35.93
CA GLY A 302 7.85 -10.63 -36.10
C GLY A 302 8.71 -10.97 -34.88
N ALA A 303 8.24 -10.62 -33.68
CA ALA A 303 8.90 -10.93 -32.41
C ALA A 303 8.99 -12.45 -32.17
N ALA A 304 7.95 -13.21 -32.52
CA ALA A 304 8.00 -14.67 -32.42
C ALA A 304 9.03 -15.29 -33.38
N ALA A 305 9.16 -14.74 -34.59
CA ALA A 305 10.16 -15.18 -35.57
C ALA A 305 11.59 -14.86 -35.11
N THR A 306 11.83 -13.65 -34.60
CA THR A 306 13.14 -13.27 -34.04
C THR A 306 13.49 -14.10 -32.81
N ALA A 307 12.53 -14.32 -31.91
CA ALA A 307 12.71 -15.20 -30.76
C ALA A 307 12.97 -16.66 -31.17
N PHE A 308 12.29 -17.17 -32.19
CA PHE A 308 12.50 -18.51 -32.72
C PHE A 308 13.91 -18.67 -33.28
N LEU A 309 14.39 -17.74 -34.10
CA LEU A 309 15.76 -17.73 -34.62
C LEU A 309 16.79 -17.66 -33.49
N HIS A 310 16.57 -16.80 -32.49
CA HIS A 310 17.44 -16.68 -31.33
C HIS A 310 17.46 -17.96 -30.48
N LYS A 311 16.31 -18.63 -30.30
CA LYS A 311 16.23 -19.91 -29.60
C LYS A 311 16.95 -21.02 -30.36
N LEU A 312 16.78 -21.10 -31.68
CA LEU A 312 17.52 -22.03 -32.53
C LEU A 312 19.03 -21.82 -32.45
N GLN A 313 19.50 -20.58 -32.51
CA GLN A 313 20.92 -20.24 -32.37
C GLN A 313 21.50 -20.68 -31.02
N LYS A 314 20.71 -20.59 -29.95
CA LYS A 314 21.13 -20.96 -28.59
C LYS A 314 20.84 -22.43 -28.23
N GLY A 315 20.29 -23.23 -29.14
CA GLY A 315 19.90 -24.62 -28.89
C GLY A 315 18.75 -24.77 -27.89
N ILE A 316 17.97 -23.71 -27.65
CA ILE A 316 16.82 -23.74 -26.73
C ILE A 316 15.60 -24.26 -27.50
N PRO A 317 14.84 -25.23 -26.96
CA PRO A 317 13.62 -25.70 -27.60
C PRO A 317 12.60 -24.57 -27.79
N PRO A 318 11.89 -24.49 -28.93
CA PRO A 318 11.03 -23.37 -29.26
C PRO A 318 9.84 -23.18 -28.31
N TRP A 319 9.37 -24.28 -27.69
CA TRP A 319 8.25 -24.28 -26.73
C TRP A 319 8.62 -23.82 -25.33
N VAL A 320 9.90 -23.78 -24.95
CA VAL A 320 10.31 -23.31 -23.62
C VAL A 320 10.33 -21.77 -23.62
N PRO A 321 9.59 -21.10 -22.72
CA PRO A 321 9.63 -19.65 -22.59
C PRO A 321 11.04 -19.18 -22.20
N LEU A 322 11.40 -17.95 -22.58
CA LEU A 322 12.63 -17.35 -22.09
C LEU A 322 12.49 -17.09 -20.59
N LYS A 323 13.62 -17.14 -19.86
CA LYS A 323 13.64 -16.85 -18.42
C LYS A 323 13.00 -15.47 -18.16
N GLY A 324 12.07 -15.41 -17.23
CA GLY A 324 11.31 -14.19 -16.90
C GLY A 324 10.11 -13.91 -17.81
N GLN A 325 9.93 -14.64 -18.93
CA GLN A 325 8.77 -14.50 -19.83
C GLN A 325 7.75 -15.64 -19.65
N GLU A 326 7.79 -16.31 -18.50
CA GLU A 326 6.87 -17.40 -18.17
C GLU A 326 5.47 -16.83 -17.91
N LYS A 327 4.45 -17.41 -18.57
CA LYS A 327 3.06 -17.02 -18.32
C LYS A 327 2.62 -17.59 -16.98
N LYS A 328 2.71 -16.76 -15.94
CA LYS A 328 2.20 -17.09 -14.61
C LYS A 328 0.73 -16.72 -14.50
N THR A 329 -0.04 -17.58 -13.82
CA THR A 329 -1.42 -17.26 -13.43
C THR A 329 -1.41 -16.28 -12.26
N TYR A 330 -2.48 -15.50 -12.07
CA TYR A 330 -2.58 -14.60 -10.92
C TYR A 330 -2.46 -15.34 -9.58
N LYS A 331 -2.94 -16.58 -9.51
CA LYS A 331 -2.79 -17.44 -8.33
C LYS A 331 -1.32 -17.80 -8.06
N GLN A 332 -0.57 -18.17 -9.10
CA GLN A 332 0.87 -18.43 -8.97
C GLN A 332 1.63 -17.17 -8.55
N LEU A 333 1.38 -16.03 -9.19
CA LEU A 333 2.02 -14.76 -8.82
C LEU A 333 1.73 -14.38 -7.36
N GLN A 334 0.49 -14.60 -6.90
CA GLN A 334 0.13 -14.34 -5.52
C GLN A 334 0.83 -15.31 -4.56
N GLN A 335 0.90 -16.60 -4.90
CA GLN A 335 1.57 -17.61 -4.08
C GLN A 335 3.07 -17.31 -3.97
N GLU A 336 3.74 -16.99 -5.07
CA GLU A 336 5.14 -16.58 -5.11
C GLU A 336 5.38 -15.33 -4.25
N ALA A 337 4.49 -14.32 -4.33
CA ALA A 337 4.60 -13.12 -3.50
C ALA A 337 4.39 -13.41 -2.00
N ILE A 338 3.44 -14.28 -1.64
CA ILE A 338 3.21 -14.71 -0.25
C ILE A 338 4.40 -15.51 0.26
N GLU A 339 4.93 -16.44 -0.55
CA GLU A 339 6.08 -17.27 -0.22
C GLU A 339 7.34 -16.42 -0.05
N SER A 340 7.59 -15.48 -0.96
CA SER A 340 8.69 -14.51 -0.84
C SER A 340 8.58 -13.72 0.46
N ARG A 341 7.39 -13.21 0.78
CA ARG A 341 7.16 -12.46 2.00
C ARG A 341 7.35 -13.30 3.27
N ARG A 342 6.91 -14.56 3.24
CA ARG A 342 7.13 -15.51 4.35
C ARG A 342 8.61 -15.81 4.54
N ARG A 343 9.35 -16.04 3.46
CA ARG A 343 10.80 -16.22 3.50
C ARG A 343 11.51 -15.00 4.07
N ASP A 344 11.16 -13.79 3.63
CA ASP A 344 11.74 -12.56 4.17
C ASP A 344 11.50 -12.42 5.66
N GLN A 345 10.29 -12.77 6.10
CA GLN A 345 9.95 -12.76 7.50
C GLN A 345 10.72 -13.82 8.31
N ALA A 346 10.89 -15.01 7.77
CA ALA A 346 11.68 -16.07 8.39
C ALA A 346 13.17 -15.71 8.44
N VAL A 347 13.71 -14.99 7.45
CA VAL A 347 15.08 -14.44 7.50
C VAL A 347 15.21 -13.45 8.66
N LEU A 348 14.22 -12.57 8.82
CA LEU A 348 14.21 -11.63 9.95
C LEU A 348 14.10 -12.37 11.27
N GLU A 349 13.26 -13.40 11.37
CA GLU A 349 13.11 -14.20 12.58
C GLU A 349 14.40 -14.95 12.96
N ALA A 350 15.09 -15.56 11.99
CA ALA A 350 16.38 -16.21 12.19
C ALA A 350 17.46 -15.26 12.72
N ASN A 351 17.33 -13.95 12.46
CA ASN A 351 18.34 -12.93 12.75
C ASN A 351 17.83 -11.86 13.75
N ASP A 352 16.94 -12.24 14.67
CA ASP A 352 16.43 -11.35 15.75
C ASP A 352 15.78 -10.04 15.24
N GLY A 353 15.17 -10.07 14.06
CA GLY A 353 14.48 -8.94 13.42
C GLY A 353 15.39 -8.04 12.59
N LEU A 354 16.66 -8.40 12.41
CA LEU A 354 17.61 -7.67 11.56
C LEU A 354 17.85 -8.43 10.25
N TRP A 355 17.94 -7.72 9.13
CA TRP A 355 18.39 -8.35 7.90
C TRP A 355 19.91 -8.64 8.01
N PRO A 356 20.38 -9.85 7.67
CA PRO A 356 21.78 -10.23 7.88
C PRO A 356 22.78 -9.45 7.01
N GLY A 357 22.35 -8.88 5.88
CA GLY A 357 23.16 -8.04 5.00
C GLY A 357 23.07 -6.53 5.27
N LEU A 358 24.09 -5.78 4.86
CA LEU A 358 24.06 -4.30 4.87
C LEU A 358 23.16 -3.75 3.76
N LYS A 359 23.10 -4.46 2.62
CA LYS A 359 22.08 -4.25 1.60
C LYS A 359 20.78 -4.92 2.07
N ILE A 360 19.91 -4.12 2.67
CA ILE A 360 18.54 -4.55 2.97
C ILE A 360 17.79 -4.65 1.62
N PRO A 361 17.05 -5.74 1.34
CA PRO A 361 16.20 -5.82 0.16
C PRO A 361 15.23 -4.65 0.20
N SER A 362 15.33 -3.76 -0.78
CA SER A 362 14.39 -2.66 -0.89
C SER A 362 13.09 -3.21 -1.44
N HIS A 363 12.20 -3.64 -0.55
CA HIS A 363 10.78 -3.73 -0.88
C HIS A 363 10.28 -2.32 -1.13
N CYS A 364 10.52 -1.80 -2.33
CA CYS A 364 9.79 -0.65 -2.82
C CYS A 364 8.31 -0.98 -2.69
N LEU A 365 7.61 -0.20 -1.88
CA LEU A 365 6.16 -0.16 -1.71
C LEU A 365 5.45 0.08 -3.07
N PHE A 366 5.44 -0.93 -3.95
CA PHE A 366 4.65 -0.97 -5.17
C PHE A 366 3.73 -2.19 -5.12
N LEU A 367 2.76 -2.12 -4.20
CA LEU A 367 1.75 -3.15 -3.97
C LEU A 367 0.66 -3.21 -5.06
N TRP A 368 0.87 -2.60 -6.23
CA TRP A 368 -0.12 -2.56 -7.31
C TRP A 368 0.38 -3.09 -8.68
N ALA A 369 1.62 -3.59 -8.72
CA ALA A 369 2.35 -3.82 -9.97
C ALA A 369 3.17 -5.12 -9.93
N SER A 370 2.50 -6.28 -9.98
CA SER A 370 3.06 -7.59 -10.35
C SER A 370 4.43 -8.01 -9.73
N GLY A 371 4.38 -8.86 -8.69
CA GLY A 371 5.38 -9.91 -8.44
C GLY A 371 6.74 -9.48 -7.86
N SER A 372 7.25 -10.31 -6.94
CA SER A 372 8.56 -10.24 -6.28
C SER A 372 9.78 -10.41 -7.22
N GLU A 373 9.57 -10.48 -8.53
CA GLU A 373 10.64 -10.63 -9.53
C GLU A 373 11.05 -9.29 -10.16
N LEU A 374 10.26 -8.22 -10.00
CA LEU A 374 10.65 -6.87 -10.41
C LEU A 374 11.53 -6.15 -9.37
N THR A 375 11.62 -6.66 -8.14
CA THR A 375 12.47 -6.06 -7.09
C THR A 375 13.94 -6.17 -7.45
N THR A 376 14.40 -7.27 -8.06
CA THR A 376 15.81 -7.43 -8.45
C THR A 376 16.22 -6.49 -9.59
N ILE A 377 15.30 -6.17 -10.52
CA ILE A 377 15.54 -5.22 -11.62
C ILE A 377 15.43 -3.76 -11.16
N LEU A 378 14.59 -3.48 -10.15
CA LEU A 378 14.49 -2.16 -9.52
C LEU A 378 15.62 -1.90 -8.49
N GLU A 379 16.25 -2.95 -7.97
CA GLU A 379 17.44 -2.90 -7.10
C GLU A 379 18.74 -2.63 -7.86
N ASP A 380 18.76 -2.84 -9.18
CA ASP A 380 19.87 -2.47 -10.07
C ASP A 380 19.91 -0.96 -10.35
N ASP A 381 18.79 -0.25 -10.15
CA ASP A 381 18.70 1.19 -10.37
C ASP A 381 18.97 1.94 -9.07
N HIS A 382 20.03 2.76 -9.08
CA HIS A 382 20.27 3.75 -8.04
C HIS A 382 19.11 4.76 -8.02
N MET A 383 18.04 4.47 -7.29
CA MET A 383 17.25 5.52 -6.66
C MET A 383 17.96 5.86 -5.36
N PRO A 384 18.82 6.90 -5.31
CA PRO A 384 19.32 7.37 -4.05
C PRO A 384 18.11 7.88 -3.28
N ASN A 385 17.74 7.15 -2.24
CA ASN A 385 17.20 7.65 -0.99
C ASN A 385 16.54 9.04 -1.10
N LYS A 386 15.21 9.07 -0.91
CA LYS A 386 14.48 10.28 -0.45
C LYS A 386 15.05 10.87 0.86
N TYR A 387 16.11 10.27 1.42
CA TYR A 387 16.77 10.62 2.66
C TYR A 387 18.17 11.19 2.40
N ILE A 388 18.46 12.37 2.93
CA ILE A 388 19.82 12.93 2.92
C ILE A 388 20.61 12.36 4.11
N PRO A 389 21.80 11.76 3.89
CA PRO A 389 22.69 11.34 4.96
C PRO A 389 22.97 12.49 5.94
N LYS A 390 23.08 12.17 7.24
CA LYS A 390 23.31 13.19 8.29
C LYS A 390 24.50 14.10 7.97
N ASP A 391 25.57 13.54 7.39
CA ASP A 391 26.79 14.28 7.05
C ASP A 391 26.55 15.32 5.94
N LEU A 392 25.77 14.96 4.92
CA LEU A 392 25.35 15.89 3.86
C LEU A 392 24.42 17.00 4.41
N ARG A 393 23.58 16.70 5.40
CA ARG A 393 22.73 17.72 6.07
C ARG A 393 23.55 18.73 6.88
N ILE A 394 24.63 18.28 7.51
CA ILE A 394 25.59 19.15 8.19
C ILE A 394 26.37 20.00 7.18
N GLN A 395 26.72 19.46 6.01
CA GLN A 395 27.36 20.23 4.94
C GLN A 395 26.40 21.29 4.37
N LEU A 396 25.14 20.94 4.12
CA LEU A 396 24.10 21.89 3.66
C LEU A 396 23.84 23.01 4.68
N ALA A 397 23.84 22.70 5.97
CA ALA A 397 23.72 23.69 7.05
C ALA A 397 24.88 24.71 7.07
N LYS A 398 26.05 24.35 6.55
CA LYS A 398 27.18 25.28 6.42
C LYS A 398 27.03 26.20 5.20
N VAL A 399 26.41 25.70 4.13
CA VAL A 399 26.18 26.49 2.91
C VAL A 399 24.98 27.44 3.08
N ILE A 400 23.96 27.04 3.85
CA ILE A 400 22.74 27.82 4.08
C ILE A 400 22.68 28.24 5.57
N PRO A 401 23.02 29.50 5.90
CA PRO A 401 23.06 29.95 7.28
C PRO A 401 21.67 29.90 7.93
N GLY A 402 21.54 29.14 9.02
CA GLY A 402 20.30 29.00 9.80
C GLY A 402 19.55 27.68 9.61
N LEU A 403 19.92 26.86 8.61
CA LEU A 403 19.32 25.55 8.38
C LEU A 403 19.82 24.53 9.42
N ARG A 404 18.94 23.98 10.26
CA ARG A 404 19.37 22.97 11.25
C ARG A 404 19.40 21.57 10.61
N PRO A 405 20.43 20.74 10.84
CA PRO A 405 20.62 19.48 10.10
C PRO A 405 19.48 18.46 10.19
N TRP A 406 18.57 18.56 11.16
CA TRP A 406 17.39 17.69 11.25
C TRP A 406 16.14 18.27 10.59
N GLU A 407 16.14 19.54 10.21
CA GLU A 407 14.98 20.22 9.60
C GLU A 407 14.77 19.79 8.15
N VAL A 408 15.83 19.31 7.48
CA VAL A 408 15.77 18.79 6.12
C VAL A 408 15.87 17.27 6.16
N LEU A 409 14.83 16.58 5.71
CA LEU A 409 14.81 15.11 5.66
C LEU A 409 15.06 14.59 4.25
N SER A 410 14.69 15.35 3.23
CA SER A 410 14.75 14.97 1.82
C SER A 410 15.45 16.00 0.93
N ILE A 411 15.91 15.52 -0.24
CA ILE A 411 16.53 16.35 -1.28
C ILE A 411 15.55 17.43 -1.77
N GLU A 412 14.27 17.10 -1.91
CA GLU A 412 13.23 18.05 -2.31
C GLU A 412 13.10 19.21 -1.30
N GLN A 413 13.11 18.90 -0.01
CA GLN A 413 13.03 19.91 1.05
C GLN A 413 14.30 20.79 1.11
N ALA A 414 15.46 20.21 0.81
CA ALA A 414 16.71 20.97 0.68
C ALA A 414 16.66 21.91 -0.53
N MET A 415 16.19 21.41 -1.67
CA MET A 415 16.07 22.18 -2.90
C MET A 415 15.06 23.32 -2.75
N ASP A 416 13.91 23.07 -2.12
CA ASP A 416 12.94 24.11 -1.77
C ASP A 416 13.56 25.22 -0.92
N GLN A 417 14.27 24.86 0.17
CA GLN A 417 14.91 25.88 1.00
C GLN A 417 15.96 26.70 0.22
N ILE A 418 16.69 26.07 -0.71
CA ILE A 418 17.68 26.75 -1.55
C ILE A 418 17.01 27.66 -2.59
N THR A 419 15.93 27.21 -3.21
CA THR A 419 15.36 27.86 -4.40
C THR A 419 14.21 28.81 -4.08
N TYR A 420 13.41 28.53 -3.05
CA TYR A 420 12.22 29.31 -2.67
C TYR A 420 12.21 29.72 -1.19
N GLY A 421 13.34 29.54 -0.47
CA GLY A 421 13.45 29.97 0.93
C GLY A 421 12.55 29.21 1.91
N GLY A 422 12.03 28.04 1.52
CA GLY A 422 11.07 27.25 2.30
C GLY A 422 9.63 27.76 2.19
N GLU A 423 9.35 28.66 1.23
CA GLU A 423 7.99 29.13 0.93
C GLU A 423 7.26 28.24 -0.09
N TRP A 424 7.87 27.16 -0.60
CA TRP A 424 7.13 26.22 -1.44
C TRP A 424 6.03 25.57 -0.60
N TYR A 425 4.79 25.88 -0.95
CA TYR A 425 3.58 25.59 -0.19
C TYR A 425 3.39 24.10 0.17
N ARG A 426 3.95 23.64 1.30
CA ARG A 426 3.46 22.50 2.08
C ARG A 426 3.64 22.77 3.57
N LEU A 427 2.54 22.75 4.32
CA LEU A 427 2.54 22.93 5.78
C LEU A 427 3.31 21.79 6.48
N PRO A 428 4.02 22.05 7.59
CA PRO A 428 4.82 21.04 8.30
C PRO A 428 4.04 19.76 8.61
N LEU A 429 4.70 18.61 8.51
CA LEU A 429 4.12 17.30 8.82
C LEU A 429 3.83 17.20 10.33
N GLY A 430 2.67 17.71 10.76
CA GLY A 430 2.29 17.84 12.16
C GLY A 430 1.29 18.97 12.45
N THR A 431 1.13 19.92 11.53
CA THR A 431 0.06 20.94 11.61
C THR A 431 -1.31 20.38 11.21
N TYR A 432 -1.37 19.17 10.66
CA TYR A 432 -2.62 18.48 10.37
C TYR A 432 -3.23 17.99 11.69
N HIS A 433 -4.17 18.76 12.23
CA HIS A 433 -5.21 18.16 13.05
C HIS A 433 -5.94 17.16 12.14
N THR A 434 -6.36 16.00 12.66
CA THR A 434 -7.12 15.00 11.88
C THR A 434 -8.47 15.52 11.36
N GLY A 435 -8.86 16.75 11.75
CA GLY A 435 -9.98 17.47 11.19
C GLY A 435 -9.59 18.25 9.92
N PRO A 436 -10.41 18.23 8.86
CA PRO A 436 -10.11 18.93 7.63
C PRO A 436 -9.98 20.46 7.83
N PRO A 437 -9.07 21.13 7.10
CA PRO A 437 -8.69 22.54 7.33
C PRO A 437 -9.86 23.53 7.21
N TYR A 438 -10.90 23.19 6.44
CA TYR A 438 -12.10 24.03 6.34
C TYR A 438 -12.84 24.17 7.66
N ILE A 439 -12.65 23.26 8.63
CA ILE A 439 -13.34 23.34 9.94
C ILE A 439 -12.89 24.60 10.68
N GLN A 440 -11.62 25.00 10.57
CA GLN A 440 -11.13 26.22 11.19
C GLN A 440 -11.77 27.48 10.56
N LEU A 441 -11.83 27.52 9.23
CA LEU A 441 -12.48 28.61 8.48
C LEU A 441 -13.98 28.67 8.75
N TRP A 442 -14.67 27.52 8.69
CA TRP A 442 -16.08 27.41 9.01
C TRP A 442 -16.38 27.84 10.45
N ASN A 443 -15.57 27.40 11.43
CA ASN A 443 -15.71 27.82 12.82
C ASN A 443 -15.50 29.35 12.96
N LYS A 444 -14.57 29.93 12.20
CA LYS A 444 -14.33 31.37 12.19
C LYS A 444 -15.51 32.13 11.60
N ASP A 445 -16.06 31.66 10.48
CA ASP A 445 -17.20 32.27 9.80
C ASP A 445 -18.49 32.14 10.62
N VAL A 446 -18.73 30.98 11.22
CA VAL A 446 -19.86 30.77 12.14
C VAL A 446 -19.73 31.68 13.37
N LYS A 447 -18.55 31.78 13.99
CA LYS A 447 -18.32 32.72 15.10
C LYS A 447 -18.53 34.17 14.68
N ARG A 448 -18.09 34.54 13.47
CA ARG A 448 -18.29 35.88 12.91
C ARG A 448 -19.76 36.19 12.70
N MET A 449 -20.52 35.30 12.05
CA MET A 449 -21.96 35.44 11.85
C MET A 449 -22.70 35.53 13.19
N PHE A 450 -22.37 34.65 14.15
CA PHE A 450 -22.97 34.68 15.48
C PHE A 450 -22.70 36.01 16.19
N ARG A 451 -21.48 36.52 16.13
CA ARG A 451 -21.12 37.82 16.72
C ARG A 451 -21.87 38.97 16.04
N ILE A 452 -22.01 38.97 14.72
CA ILE A 452 -22.78 39.99 13.98
C ILE A 452 -24.24 39.94 14.41
N PHE A 453 -24.85 38.75 14.41
CA PHE A 453 -26.23 38.56 14.80
C PHE A 453 -26.47 39.00 16.24
N PHE A 454 -25.64 38.57 17.18
CA PHE A 454 -25.73 38.94 18.60
C PHE A 454 -25.57 40.45 18.82
N ASN A 455 -24.61 41.08 18.14
CA ASN A 455 -24.42 42.53 18.24
C ASN A 455 -25.60 43.30 17.67
N LEU A 456 -26.16 42.84 16.54
CA LEU A 456 -27.29 43.48 15.88
C LEU A 456 -28.57 43.30 16.71
N SER A 457 -28.84 42.10 17.21
CA SER A 457 -29.99 41.84 18.09
C SER A 457 -29.93 42.66 19.36
N SER A 458 -28.77 42.72 20.02
CA SER A 458 -28.58 43.52 21.23
C SER A 458 -28.77 45.01 20.98
N ARG A 459 -28.24 45.53 19.86
CA ARG A 459 -28.42 46.95 19.47
C ARG A 459 -29.87 47.29 19.16
N VAL A 460 -30.57 46.40 18.44
CA VAL A 460 -31.99 46.58 18.12
C VAL A 460 -32.85 46.53 19.38
N TYR A 461 -32.61 45.55 20.26
CA TYR A 461 -33.29 45.43 21.54
C TYR A 461 -33.15 46.69 22.38
N ASN A 462 -31.89 47.15 22.60
CA ASN A 462 -31.61 48.36 23.37
C ASN A 462 -32.23 49.61 22.75
N LYS A 463 -32.32 49.68 21.42
CA LYS A 463 -32.99 50.80 20.73
C LYS A 463 -34.49 50.77 20.99
N LEU A 464 -35.13 49.61 20.80
CA LEU A 464 -36.57 49.44 21.00
C LEU A 464 -36.99 49.70 22.44
N GLU A 465 -36.21 49.22 23.41
CA GLU A 465 -36.44 49.48 24.83
C GLU A 465 -36.44 50.98 25.17
N ARG A 466 -35.55 51.76 24.53
CA ARG A 466 -35.48 53.22 24.73
C ARG A 466 -36.56 53.99 24.00
N THR A 467 -36.97 53.52 22.82
CA THR A 467 -37.87 54.27 21.93
C THR A 467 -39.34 53.91 22.08
N VAL A 468 -39.65 52.70 22.53
CA VAL A 468 -41.03 52.18 22.62
C VAL A 468 -41.43 52.01 24.09
N PRO A 469 -42.30 52.88 24.63
CA PRO A 469 -42.83 52.73 25.98
C PRO A 469 -43.53 51.38 26.13
N GLY A 470 -43.24 50.63 27.20
CA GLY A 470 -43.85 49.33 27.48
C GLY A 470 -43.26 48.13 26.70
N PHE A 471 -42.19 48.32 25.94
CA PHE A 471 -41.52 47.24 25.20
C PHE A 471 -41.04 46.09 26.11
N THR A 472 -40.58 46.41 27.32
CA THR A 472 -40.13 45.42 28.31
C THR A 472 -41.23 44.43 28.69
N GLN A 473 -42.45 44.93 28.94
CA GLN A 473 -43.62 44.09 29.27
C GLN A 473 -44.04 43.17 28.09
N ILE A 474 -43.87 43.65 26.85
CA ILE A 474 -44.12 42.83 25.66
C ILE A 474 -43.07 41.73 25.58
N MET A 475 -41.79 42.06 25.78
CA MET A 475 -40.71 41.08 25.73
C MET A 475 -40.80 40.04 26.85
N GLU A 476 -41.25 40.40 28.05
CA GLU A 476 -41.53 39.45 29.13
C GLU A 476 -42.58 38.41 28.73
N LYS A 477 -43.67 38.83 28.08
CA LYS A 477 -44.69 37.92 27.54
C LYS A 477 -44.14 37.03 26.44
N VAL A 478 -43.31 37.59 25.55
CA VAL A 478 -42.64 36.82 24.49
C VAL A 478 -41.70 35.78 25.10
N HIS A 479 -40.91 36.14 26.10
CA HIS A 479 -40.01 35.21 26.79
C HIS A 479 -40.78 34.08 27.48
N ALA A 480 -41.88 34.40 28.18
CA ALA A 480 -42.76 33.40 28.79
C ALA A 480 -43.35 32.43 27.73
N ASP A 481 -43.87 32.94 26.62
CA ASP A 481 -44.41 32.12 25.52
C ASP A 481 -43.31 31.26 24.86
N THR A 482 -42.10 31.79 24.66
CA THR A 482 -40.97 31.01 24.15
C THR A 482 -40.55 29.90 25.09
N ALA A 483 -40.51 30.15 26.41
CA ALA A 483 -40.16 29.14 27.41
C ALA A 483 -41.18 27.99 27.42
N VAL A 484 -42.48 28.31 27.33
CA VAL A 484 -43.54 27.29 27.23
C VAL A 484 -43.42 26.47 25.95
N ARG A 485 -43.13 27.11 24.81
CA ARG A 485 -42.92 26.39 23.53
C ARG A 485 -41.68 25.49 23.57
N ASP A 486 -40.60 25.95 24.18
CA ASP A 486 -39.37 25.17 24.28
C ASP A 486 -39.52 24.00 25.26
N ALA A 487 -40.27 24.16 26.35
CA ALA A 487 -40.65 23.05 27.24
C ALA A 487 -41.44 21.98 26.46
N ARG A 488 -42.49 22.38 25.72
CA ARG A 488 -43.28 21.46 24.88
C ARG A 488 -42.42 20.76 23.81
N ARG A 489 -41.44 21.45 23.21
CA ARG A 489 -40.50 20.85 22.25
C ARG A 489 -39.56 19.84 22.90
N LYS A 490 -39.06 20.12 24.10
CA LYS A 490 -38.22 19.19 24.86
C LYS A 490 -38.99 17.93 25.22
N GLU A 491 -40.19 18.06 25.78
CA GLU A 491 -41.08 16.94 26.08
C GLU A 491 -41.36 16.09 24.84
N LYS A 492 -41.65 16.73 23.69
CA LYS A 492 -41.88 16.00 22.43
C LYS A 492 -40.63 15.23 21.96
N ARG A 493 -39.43 15.82 22.07
CA ARG A 493 -38.18 15.12 21.70
C ARG A 493 -37.86 13.98 22.64
N GLU A 494 -38.10 14.15 23.94
CA GLU A 494 -37.92 13.08 24.93
C GLU A 494 -38.90 11.93 24.68
N ALA A 495 -40.15 12.23 24.36
CA ALA A 495 -41.13 11.22 23.97
C ALA A 495 -40.73 10.48 22.68
N GLN A 496 -40.20 11.20 21.68
CA GLN A 496 -39.68 10.59 20.46
C GLN A 496 -38.47 9.69 20.73
N LYS A 497 -37.50 10.14 21.53
CA LYS A 497 -36.35 9.33 21.91
C LYS A 497 -36.75 8.06 22.66
N ARG A 498 -37.69 8.17 23.61
CA ARG A 498 -38.21 6.99 24.33
C ARG A 498 -38.93 6.04 23.37
N ALA A 499 -39.70 6.54 22.41
CA ALA A 499 -40.34 5.71 21.39
C ALA A 499 -39.33 5.01 20.47
N GLU A 500 -38.28 5.71 20.04
CA GLU A 500 -37.17 5.13 19.26
C GLU A 500 -36.40 4.06 20.05
N GLU A 501 -36.13 4.29 21.34
CA GLU A 501 -35.50 3.32 22.25
C GLU A 501 -36.39 2.09 22.49
N GLU A 502 -37.70 2.27 22.65
CA GLU A 502 -38.67 1.18 22.79
C GLU A 502 -38.83 0.37 21.49
N GLU A 503 -38.83 1.02 20.33
CA GLU A 503 -38.83 0.34 19.02
C GLU A 503 -37.54 -0.46 18.81
N ALA A 504 -36.39 0.09 19.19
CA ALA A 504 -35.11 -0.61 19.09
C ALA A 504 -35.04 -1.84 20.02
N MET A 505 -35.68 -1.79 21.20
CA MET A 505 -35.66 -2.87 22.19
C MET A 505 -36.72 -3.95 21.96
N PHE A 506 -37.92 -3.58 21.47
CA PHE A 506 -39.08 -4.50 21.41
C PHE A 506 -39.66 -4.70 20.00
N GLY A 507 -39.11 -4.03 18.96
CA GLY A 507 -39.50 -4.21 17.56
C GLY A 507 -40.88 -3.66 17.16
N ARG A 508 -41.67 -3.13 18.10
CA ARG A 508 -42.91 -2.36 17.87
C ARG A 508 -43.15 -1.37 19.01
N ALA A 509 -43.41 -0.11 18.68
CA ALA A 509 -43.92 0.87 19.64
C ALA A 509 -45.30 0.44 20.17
N ARG A 510 -45.48 0.42 21.50
CA ARG A 510 -46.82 0.33 22.09
C ARG A 510 -47.57 1.60 21.71
N LYS A 511 -48.64 1.48 20.92
CA LYS A 511 -49.62 2.57 20.81
C LYS A 511 -50.27 2.71 22.18
N ASN A 512 -49.89 3.77 22.90
CA ASN A 512 -50.63 4.16 24.08
C ASN A 512 -52.05 4.59 23.66
N PRO A 513 -53.09 4.27 24.45
CA PRO A 513 -54.48 4.61 24.15
C PRO A 513 -54.75 6.12 24.08
#